data_AF-A0AAN7S9P3-F1
#
_entry.id   AF-A0AAN7S9P3-F1
#
_cell.length_a   1.000
_cell.length_b   1.000
_cell.length_c   1.000
_cell.angle_alpha   90.00
_cell.angle_beta   90.00
_cell.angle_gamma   90.00
#
_symmetry.space_group_name_H-M   'P 1'
#
loop_
_entity.id
_entity.type
_entity.pdbx_description
1 polymer ?
#
loop_
_entity_poly.entity_id
_entity_poly.type
_entity_poly.pdbx_seq_one_letter_code
_entity_poly.pdbx_strand_id
1 'polypeptide(L)'
;VCLLHKRRGSLDLACIRQALQQRKMTRRVYLVVLLLCLGLMCPLGTGIFMDKLASKKLCADDNCVYTISLARAEEDYNAPDCRFINIKKGQLIYVYSKLVKEKDSAEFWAGSVYGEQYEDHMGTVGYFPSSLVSEQHVYQEANKTVPTTVRNLQKPSWLHNYTWLCNANLL
;
A
#
# COMPACT_ATOMS: atom_id res chain seq x y z
N VAL A 1 -9.51 19.44 52.04
CA VAL A 1 -9.85 18.98 53.41
C VAL A 1 -11.11 19.73 53.83
N CYS A 2 -12.29 19.19 53.50
CA CYS A 2 -13.58 19.71 53.98
C CYS A 2 -14.02 18.88 55.19
N LEU A 3 -13.27 18.98 56.26
CA LEU A 3 -13.61 18.55 57.62
C LEU A 3 -12.91 19.62 58.48
N LEU A 4 -13.56 20.47 59.26
CA LEU A 4 -14.64 20.28 60.22
C LEU A 4 -15.45 21.57 60.33
N HIS A 5 -16.77 21.51 60.23
CA HIS A 5 -17.65 22.05 61.29
C HIS A 5 -19.09 21.59 61.04
N LYS A 6 -19.50 20.52 61.73
CA LYS A 6 -20.91 20.12 61.81
C LYS A 6 -21.53 20.82 63.01
N ARG A 7 -22.25 21.93 62.79
CA ARG A 7 -23.49 22.25 63.53
C ARG A 7 -24.17 23.51 62.99
N ARG A 8 -25.48 23.35 62.79
CA ARG A 8 -26.53 24.34 62.56
C ARG A 8 -26.82 24.65 61.09
N GLY A 9 -28.04 24.31 60.68
CA GLY A 9 -28.51 24.27 59.30
C GLY A 9 -28.46 25.63 58.62
N SER A 10 -27.68 25.69 57.56
CA SER A 10 -27.95 26.49 56.38
C SER A 10 -27.26 25.76 55.23
N LEU A 11 -28.01 25.38 54.20
CA LEU A 11 -27.42 24.88 52.96
C LEU A 11 -26.67 26.05 52.34
N ASP A 12 -25.38 26.16 52.67
CA ASP A 12 -24.55 27.26 52.20
C ASP A 12 -24.29 27.07 50.70
N LEU A 13 -25.03 27.82 49.89
CA LEU A 13 -25.01 27.81 48.42
C LEU A 13 -23.59 28.07 47.88
N ALA A 14 -22.71 28.69 48.69
CA ALA A 14 -21.31 28.91 48.38
C ALA A 14 -20.48 27.62 48.32
N CYS A 15 -20.73 26.67 49.22
CA CYS A 15 -20.01 25.39 49.28
C CYS A 15 -20.35 24.49 48.06
N ILE A 16 -21.63 24.47 47.66
CA ILE A 16 -22.10 23.73 46.48
C ILE A 16 -21.54 24.34 45.19
N ARG A 17 -21.49 25.68 45.09
CA ARG A 17 -20.86 26.38 43.96
C ARG A 17 -19.37 26.05 43.84
N GLN A 18 -18.62 26.03 44.95
CA GLN A 18 -17.21 25.66 44.95
C GLN A 18 -16.98 24.19 44.55
N ALA A 19 -17.80 23.25 45.03
CA ALA A 19 -17.72 21.84 44.64
C ALA A 19 -18.10 21.59 43.16
N LEU A 20 -19.09 22.32 42.61
CA LEU A 20 -19.44 22.30 41.18
C LEU A 20 -18.37 22.97 40.31
N GLN A 21 -17.70 24.01 40.81
CA GLN A 21 -16.60 24.68 40.11
C GLN A 21 -15.35 23.78 40.05
N GLN A 22 -15.05 23.06 41.14
CA GLN A 22 -14.01 22.02 41.19
C GLN A 22 -14.32 20.90 40.20
N ARG A 23 -15.56 20.35 40.18
CA ARG A 23 -15.98 19.35 39.18
C ARG A 23 -15.90 19.85 37.73
N LYS A 24 -16.20 21.13 37.47
CA LYS A 24 -16.05 21.75 36.14
C LYS A 24 -14.59 21.90 35.73
N MET A 25 -13.70 22.28 36.66
CA MET A 25 -12.26 22.38 36.42
C MET A 25 -11.64 21.01 36.16
N THR A 26 -11.94 19.99 36.97
CA THR A 26 -11.44 18.63 36.76
C THR A 26 -11.93 18.04 35.44
N ARG A 27 -13.19 18.27 35.05
CA ARG A 27 -13.75 17.82 33.77
C ARG A 27 -13.10 18.52 32.57
N ARG A 28 -12.80 19.81 32.67
CA ARG A 28 -12.10 20.57 31.63
C ARG A 28 -10.65 20.13 31.48
N VAL A 29 -9.95 19.92 32.60
CA VAL A 29 -8.58 19.37 32.59
C VAL A 29 -8.58 17.96 32.01
N TYR A 30 -9.54 17.11 32.39
CA TYR A 30 -9.66 15.75 31.83
C TYR A 30 -9.96 15.77 30.33
N LEU A 31 -10.82 16.68 29.86
CA LEU A 31 -11.09 16.89 28.43
C LEU A 31 -9.86 17.39 27.68
N VAL A 32 -9.08 18.31 28.25
CA VAL A 32 -7.84 18.82 27.64
C VAL A 32 -6.77 17.74 27.58
N VAL A 33 -6.61 16.95 28.65
CA VAL A 33 -5.69 15.79 28.67
C VAL A 33 -6.13 14.72 27.68
N LEU A 34 -7.44 14.41 27.60
CA LEU A 34 -7.99 13.48 26.62
C LEU A 34 -7.72 13.97 25.18
N LEU A 35 -7.95 15.25 24.89
CA LEU A 35 -7.69 15.84 23.57
C LEU A 35 -6.19 15.84 23.22
N LEU A 36 -5.32 16.09 24.19
CA LEU A 36 -3.86 16.00 24.03
C LEU A 36 -3.41 14.55 23.78
N CYS A 37 -3.97 13.57 24.50
CA CYS A 37 -3.68 12.15 24.28
C CYS A 37 -4.21 11.65 22.92
N LEU A 38 -5.39 12.10 22.50
CA LEU A 38 -5.95 11.78 21.18
C LEU A 38 -5.12 12.39 20.04
N GLY A 39 -4.59 13.61 20.22
CA GLY A 39 -3.69 14.25 19.27
C GLY A 39 -2.30 13.59 19.17
N LEU A 40 -1.83 12.99 20.26
CA LEU A 40 -0.53 12.29 20.31
C LEU A 40 -0.56 10.90 19.67
N MET A 41 -1.74 10.30 19.53
CA MET A 41 -1.94 8.96 18.97
C MET A 41 -2.29 8.95 17.48
N CYS A 42 -2.07 10.04 16.74
CA CYS A 42 -2.12 9.99 15.28
C CYS A 42 -0.94 9.16 14.77
N PRO A 43 -1.14 7.94 14.25
CA PRO A 43 -0.08 7.32 13.46
C PRO A 43 0.09 8.22 12.24
N LEU A 44 1.18 8.99 12.23
CA LEU A 44 1.68 9.58 11.01
C LEU A 44 2.06 8.37 10.14
N GLY A 45 1.14 7.94 9.28
CA GLY A 45 1.35 6.85 8.36
C GLY A 45 2.47 7.24 7.42
N THR A 46 3.71 6.91 7.79
CA THR A 46 4.85 6.97 6.90
C THR A 46 4.57 5.94 5.82
N GLY A 47 4.05 6.38 4.68
CA GLY A 47 3.96 5.52 3.51
C GLY A 47 5.35 4.96 3.23
N ILE A 48 5.46 3.63 3.22
CA ILE A 48 6.70 2.94 2.87
C ILE A 48 6.87 3.17 1.37
N PHE A 49 7.86 4.00 0.99
CA PHE A 49 8.25 4.12 -0.41
C PHE A 49 8.89 2.79 -0.81
N MET A 50 8.24 2.05 -1.70
CA MET A 50 8.81 0.81 -2.22
C MET A 50 9.78 1.13 -3.34
N ASP A 51 11.01 0.66 -3.21
CA ASP A 51 12.02 0.80 -4.25
C ASP A 51 11.65 -0.01 -5.50
N LYS A 52 12.14 0.47 -6.64
CA LYS A 52 12.01 -0.23 -7.93
C LYS A 52 12.72 -1.57 -7.86
N LEU A 53 12.12 -2.62 -8.41
CA LEU A 53 12.80 -3.91 -8.57
C LEU A 53 13.98 -3.83 -9.56
N ALA A 54 13.87 -2.95 -10.56
CA ALA A 54 14.93 -2.66 -11.52
C ALA A 54 14.73 -1.25 -12.11
N SER A 55 15.83 -0.60 -12.48
CA SER A 55 15.84 0.70 -13.17
C SER A 55 15.42 0.63 -14.63
N LYS A 56 15.55 -0.55 -15.27
CA LYS A 56 15.24 -0.78 -16.68
C LYS A 56 14.44 -2.07 -16.86
N LYS A 57 13.62 -2.09 -17.92
CA LYS A 57 12.87 -3.25 -18.37
C LYS A 57 13.00 -3.44 -19.88
N LEU A 58 12.89 -4.68 -20.32
CA LEU A 58 12.82 -5.07 -21.73
C LEU A 58 11.36 -5.27 -22.12
N CYS A 59 10.96 -4.66 -23.22
CA CYS A 59 9.60 -4.69 -23.77
C CYS A 59 9.63 -5.04 -25.27
N ALA A 60 8.48 -5.48 -25.80
CA ALA A 60 8.30 -5.69 -27.23
C ALA A 60 8.26 -4.36 -28.01
N ASP A 61 7.73 -3.31 -27.38
CA ASP A 61 7.61 -1.95 -27.93
C ASP A 61 7.99 -0.89 -26.88
N ASP A 62 8.14 0.37 -27.31
CA ASP A 62 8.59 1.47 -26.45
C ASP A 62 7.59 1.81 -25.32
N ASN A 63 6.32 1.42 -25.46
CA ASN A 63 5.26 1.66 -24.48
C ASN A 63 4.91 0.40 -23.66
N CYS A 64 5.54 -0.75 -23.92
CA CYS A 64 5.28 -2.03 -23.25
C CYS A 64 3.80 -2.45 -23.30
N VAL A 65 3.11 -2.16 -24.40
CA VAL A 65 1.69 -2.47 -24.58
C VAL A 65 1.51 -3.89 -25.11
N TYR A 66 2.44 -4.37 -25.93
CA TYR A 66 2.35 -5.68 -26.54
C TYR A 66 2.95 -6.79 -25.67
N THR A 67 2.29 -7.95 -25.70
CA THR A 67 2.78 -9.18 -25.08
C THR A 67 4.06 -9.67 -25.78
N ILE A 68 5.08 -9.98 -24.99
CA ILE A 68 6.34 -10.60 -25.43
C ILE A 68 6.11 -12.09 -25.66
N SER A 69 5.58 -12.79 -24.66
CA SER A 69 5.45 -14.24 -24.68
C SER A 69 4.30 -14.75 -23.82
N LEU A 70 3.91 -15.99 -24.07
CA LEU A 70 3.04 -16.80 -23.22
C LEU A 70 3.93 -17.76 -22.43
N ALA A 71 3.84 -17.70 -21.11
CA ALA A 71 4.57 -18.58 -20.20
C ALA A 71 3.61 -19.48 -19.42
N ARG A 72 4.07 -20.67 -19.04
CA ARG A 72 3.35 -21.59 -18.17
C ARG A 72 4.04 -21.66 -16.82
N ALA A 73 3.26 -21.59 -15.75
CA ALA A 73 3.75 -21.75 -14.40
C ALA A 73 4.14 -23.20 -14.11
N GLU A 74 5.37 -23.43 -13.67
CA GLU A 74 5.88 -24.75 -13.29
C GLU A 74 5.67 -25.05 -11.80
N GLU A 75 5.56 -24.00 -11.00
CA GLU A 75 5.40 -24.03 -9.55
C GLU A 75 4.36 -23.00 -9.08
N ASP A 76 3.88 -23.20 -7.86
CA ASP A 76 3.03 -22.22 -7.16
C ASP A 76 3.89 -21.06 -6.65
N TYR A 77 3.40 -19.84 -6.81
CA TYR A 77 4.01 -18.63 -6.28
C TYR A 77 2.95 -17.81 -5.54
N ASN A 78 3.21 -17.54 -4.26
CA ASN A 78 2.37 -16.65 -3.45
C ASN A 78 3.04 -15.28 -3.38
N ALA A 79 2.31 -14.25 -3.82
CA ALA A 79 2.76 -12.88 -3.85
C ALA A 79 3.07 -12.37 -2.43
N PRO A 80 4.30 -11.91 -2.14
CA PRO A 80 4.66 -11.37 -0.83
C PRO A 80 4.11 -9.96 -0.60
N ASP A 81 3.85 -9.21 -1.67
CA ASP A 81 3.29 -7.86 -1.63
C ASP A 81 2.36 -7.59 -2.83
N CYS A 82 1.71 -6.42 -2.85
CA CYS A 82 0.72 -6.04 -3.86
C CYS A 82 1.29 -5.80 -5.27
N ARG A 83 2.61 -5.77 -5.44
CA ARG A 83 3.28 -5.60 -6.75
C ARG A 83 3.44 -6.93 -7.47
N PHE A 84 3.42 -8.03 -6.72
CA PHE A 84 3.52 -9.38 -7.24
C PHE A 84 2.13 -9.98 -7.45
N ILE A 85 2.02 -10.94 -8.37
CA ILE A 85 0.78 -11.70 -8.59
C ILE A 85 0.93 -13.12 -8.05
N ASN A 86 -0.19 -13.66 -7.55
CA ASN A 86 -0.27 -15.07 -7.21
C ASN A 86 -0.36 -15.89 -8.50
N ILE A 87 0.44 -16.95 -8.57
CA ILE A 87 0.47 -17.86 -9.70
C ILE A 87 0.33 -19.28 -9.16
N LYS A 88 -0.47 -20.09 -9.84
CA LYS A 88 -0.61 -21.52 -9.57
C LYS A 88 0.02 -22.33 -10.68
N LYS A 89 0.61 -23.46 -10.30
CA LYS A 89 1.20 -24.42 -11.24
C LYS A 89 0.20 -24.77 -12.34
N GLY A 90 0.68 -24.75 -13.58
CA GLY A 90 -0.09 -25.06 -14.78
C GLY A 90 -0.81 -23.87 -15.40
N GLN A 91 -0.97 -22.73 -14.69
CA GLN A 91 -1.57 -21.53 -15.25
C GLN A 91 -0.72 -20.94 -16.38
N LEU A 92 -1.41 -20.37 -17.36
CA LEU A 92 -0.79 -19.60 -18.43
C LEU A 92 -0.72 -18.13 -18.04
N ILE A 93 0.35 -17.45 -18.46
CA ILE A 93 0.66 -16.07 -18.09
C ILE A 93 1.11 -15.32 -19.34
N TYR A 94 0.47 -14.19 -19.63
CA TYR A 94 0.96 -13.26 -20.64
C TYR A 94 2.07 -12.41 -20.06
N VAL A 95 3.25 -12.42 -20.68
CA VAL A 95 4.42 -11.64 -20.27
C VAL A 95 4.48 -10.36 -21.07
N TYR A 96 4.49 -9.21 -20.41
CA TYR A 96 4.53 -7.89 -21.06
C TYR A 96 5.91 -7.21 -20.94
N SER A 97 6.65 -7.48 -19.86
CA SER A 97 8.01 -6.96 -19.72
C SER A 97 8.91 -7.88 -18.91
N LYS A 98 10.20 -7.85 -19.20
CA LYS A 98 11.25 -8.58 -18.47
C LYS A 98 12.18 -7.57 -17.80
N LEU A 99 12.29 -7.57 -16.47
CA LEU A 99 13.16 -6.60 -15.79
C LEU A 99 14.63 -6.92 -16.06
N VAL A 100 15.43 -5.89 -16.30
CA VAL A 100 16.87 -6.05 -16.45
C VAL A 100 17.47 -6.31 -15.07
N LYS A 101 18.09 -7.47 -14.89
CA LYS A 101 18.75 -7.86 -13.65
C LYS A 101 19.78 -6.82 -13.22
N GLU A 102 19.67 -6.33 -11.99
CA GLU A 102 20.69 -5.52 -11.33
C GLU A 102 21.64 -6.44 -10.54
N LYS A 103 22.82 -5.96 -10.14
CA LYS A 103 23.83 -6.80 -9.47
C LYS A 103 23.20 -7.51 -8.27
N ASP A 104 23.31 -8.84 -8.27
CA ASP A 104 22.80 -9.76 -7.25
C ASP A 104 21.26 -9.78 -7.03
N SER A 105 20.46 -9.20 -7.94
CA SER A 105 19.00 -9.29 -7.88
C SER A 105 18.48 -10.56 -8.57
N ALA A 106 17.35 -11.09 -8.10
CA ALA A 106 16.61 -12.10 -8.87
C ALA A 106 16.03 -11.48 -10.15
N GLU A 107 15.84 -12.32 -11.18
CA GLU A 107 15.19 -11.90 -12.42
C GLU A 107 13.67 -11.97 -12.26
N PHE A 108 13.00 -10.85 -12.49
CA PHE A 108 11.55 -10.73 -12.39
C PHE A 108 10.97 -10.31 -13.73
N TRP A 109 9.86 -10.93 -14.09
CA TRP A 109 9.05 -10.55 -15.24
C TRP A 109 7.71 -9.99 -14.76
N ALA A 110 7.03 -9.26 -15.63
CA ALA A 110 5.72 -8.70 -15.37
C ALA A 110 4.69 -9.26 -16.36
N GLY A 111 3.55 -9.68 -15.84
CA GLY A 111 2.53 -10.33 -16.63
C GLY A 111 1.19 -10.43 -15.93
N SER A 112 0.21 -10.98 -16.64
CA SER A 112 -1.13 -11.27 -16.13
C SER A 112 -1.45 -12.75 -16.32
N VAL A 113 -2.13 -13.34 -15.34
CA VAL A 113 -2.63 -14.71 -15.46
C VAL A 113 -3.72 -14.75 -16.52
N TYR A 114 -3.66 -15.72 -17.41
CA TYR A 114 -4.68 -16.00 -18.42
C TYR A 114 -6.01 -16.32 -17.74
N GLY A 115 -7.02 -15.49 -17.97
CA GLY A 115 -8.37 -15.73 -17.50
C GLY A 115 -9.19 -16.45 -18.56
N GLU A 116 -9.77 -17.60 -18.23
CA GLU A 116 -10.67 -18.33 -19.16
C GLU A 116 -12.06 -17.68 -19.27
N GLN A 117 -12.46 -16.86 -18.29
CA GLN A 117 -13.74 -16.16 -18.28
C GLN A 117 -13.55 -14.69 -18.68
N TYR A 118 -14.04 -14.40 -19.89
CA TYR A 118 -14.06 -13.09 -20.56
C TYR A 118 -12.69 -12.66 -21.12
N GLU A 119 -12.53 -12.84 -22.43
CA GLU A 119 -11.39 -12.41 -23.26
C GLU A 119 -11.11 -10.89 -23.15
N ASP A 120 -12.06 -10.12 -22.63
CA ASP A 120 -12.01 -8.66 -22.56
C ASP A 120 -11.51 -8.10 -21.21
N HIS A 121 -11.25 -8.95 -20.21
CA HIS A 121 -10.71 -8.53 -18.92
C HIS A 121 -9.29 -9.03 -18.73
N MET A 122 -8.30 -8.22 -19.13
CA MET A 122 -6.91 -8.44 -18.76
C MET A 122 -6.83 -8.56 -17.23
N GLY A 123 -6.38 -9.72 -16.75
CA GLY A 123 -6.19 -9.98 -15.33
C GLY A 123 -5.23 -8.97 -14.68
N THR A 124 -5.23 -8.93 -13.35
CA THR A 124 -4.31 -8.07 -12.60
C THR A 124 -2.88 -8.34 -13.04
N VAL A 125 -2.18 -7.28 -13.45
CA VAL A 125 -0.78 -7.38 -13.87
C VAL A 125 0.11 -7.21 -12.64
N GLY A 126 1.14 -8.04 -12.51
CA GLY A 126 2.15 -7.90 -11.47
C GLY A 126 3.43 -8.66 -11.80
N TYR A 127 4.38 -8.57 -10.88
CA TYR A 127 5.68 -9.21 -11.01
C TYR A 127 5.65 -10.66 -10.54
N PHE A 128 6.54 -11.48 -11.11
CA PHE A 128 6.83 -12.82 -10.64
C PHE A 128 8.26 -13.24 -11.07
N PRO A 129 8.90 -14.19 -10.35
CA PRO A 129 10.23 -14.66 -10.73
C PRO A 129 10.20 -15.44 -12.04
N SER A 130 11.12 -15.14 -12.96
CA SER A 130 11.21 -15.85 -14.25
C SER A 130 11.50 -17.34 -14.07
N SER A 131 12.19 -17.71 -12.99
CA SER A 131 12.59 -19.09 -12.68
C SER A 131 11.40 -20.03 -12.40
N LEU A 132 10.21 -19.51 -12.13
CA LEU A 132 9.02 -20.31 -11.80
C LEU A 132 8.13 -20.59 -13.02
N VAL A 133 8.52 -20.11 -14.19
CA VAL A 133 7.74 -20.24 -15.42
C VAL A 133 8.60 -20.75 -16.57
N SER A 134 7.96 -21.42 -17.52
CA SER A 134 8.56 -21.83 -18.79
C SER A 134 7.88 -21.10 -19.95
N GLU A 135 8.65 -20.43 -20.80
CA GLU A 135 8.09 -19.79 -22.00
C GLU A 135 7.60 -20.87 -22.99
N GLN A 136 6.32 -20.82 -23.32
CA GLN A 136 5.67 -21.76 -24.25
C GLN A 136 5.70 -21.21 -25.68
N HIS A 137 5.45 -19.91 -25.83
CA HIS A 137 5.40 -19.26 -27.12
C HIS A 137 5.87 -17.80 -27.02
N VAL A 138 6.73 -17.38 -27.94
CA VAL A 138 7.21 -16.00 -28.02
C VAL A 138 6.51 -15.33 -29.20
N TYR A 139 5.70 -14.31 -28.92
CA TYR A 139 5.00 -13.53 -29.94
C TYR A 139 5.93 -12.47 -30.54
N GLN A 140 6.70 -11.79 -29.68
CA GLN A 140 7.60 -10.72 -30.06
C GLN A 140 8.85 -10.76 -29.18
N GLU A 141 10.01 -10.43 -29.75
CA GLU A 141 11.26 -10.34 -28.99
C GLU A 141 11.30 -9.09 -28.11
N ALA A 142 11.77 -9.24 -26.86
CA ALA A 142 11.91 -8.14 -25.92
C ALA A 142 13.22 -7.36 -26.14
N ASN A 143 13.30 -6.58 -27.23
CA ASN A 143 14.52 -5.87 -27.62
C ASN A 143 14.54 -4.38 -27.19
N LYS A 144 13.39 -3.82 -26.80
CA LYS A 144 13.29 -2.41 -26.40
C LYS A 144 13.61 -2.26 -24.93
N THR A 145 14.73 -1.59 -24.63
CA THR A 145 15.09 -1.24 -23.26
C THR A 145 14.42 0.08 -22.88
N VAL A 146 13.50 0.03 -21.93
CA VAL A 146 12.72 1.17 -21.45
C VAL A 146 13.03 1.40 -19.97
N PRO A 147 13.16 2.65 -19.50
CA PRO A 147 13.33 2.93 -18.07
C PRO A 147 12.08 2.51 -17.29
N THR A 148 12.28 1.87 -16.14
CA THR A 148 11.19 1.54 -15.23
C THR A 148 10.68 2.82 -14.58
N THR A 149 9.46 3.22 -14.94
CA THR A 149 8.79 4.36 -14.35
C THR A 149 8.10 3.94 -13.06
N VAL A 150 8.56 4.49 -11.93
CA VAL A 150 7.63 4.73 -10.82
C VAL A 150 6.89 5.96 -11.27
N ARG A 151 5.62 5.83 -11.70
CA ARG A 151 4.74 7.00 -11.66
C ARG A 151 4.65 7.32 -10.18
N ASN A 152 5.55 8.20 -9.74
CA ASN A 152 5.26 9.08 -8.65
C ASN A 152 3.88 9.59 -8.99
N LEU A 153 2.86 9.24 -8.19
CA LEU A 153 1.73 10.14 -8.10
C LEU A 153 2.40 11.48 -7.84
N GLN A 154 2.20 12.40 -8.78
CA GLN A 154 2.49 13.81 -8.64
C GLN A 154 2.36 14.14 -7.15
N LYS A 155 3.41 14.61 -6.49
CA LYS A 155 3.24 15.30 -5.20
C LYS A 155 2.85 16.73 -5.56
N PRO A 156 1.55 17.10 -5.66
CA PRO A 156 1.21 18.49 -5.48
C PRO A 156 1.53 18.82 -4.02
N SER A 157 2.20 19.94 -3.79
CA SER A 157 2.68 20.40 -2.48
C SER A 157 1.59 20.70 -1.43
N TRP A 158 0.34 20.24 -1.63
CA TRP A 158 -0.83 20.73 -0.90
C TRP A 158 -1.83 19.68 -0.43
N LEU A 159 -1.61 18.37 -0.63
CA LEU A 159 -2.54 17.34 -0.16
C LEU A 159 -1.98 16.56 1.04
N HIS A 160 -2.31 17.05 2.24
CA HIS A 160 -2.18 16.31 3.51
C HIS A 160 -3.43 15.44 3.73
N ASN A 161 -3.55 14.33 3.01
CA ASN A 161 -4.37 13.20 3.46
C ASN A 161 -4.05 11.97 2.62
N TYR A 162 -3.38 11.01 3.25
CA TYR A 162 -2.74 9.88 2.61
C TYR A 162 -3.64 8.64 2.66
N THR A 163 -4.23 8.30 1.52
CA THR A 163 -4.71 6.95 1.24
C THR A 163 -4.05 6.51 -0.06
N TRP A 164 -2.85 5.94 0.04
CA TRP A 164 -2.18 5.32 -1.09
C TRP A 164 -2.79 3.94 -1.27
N LEU A 165 -3.83 3.85 -2.08
CA LEU A 165 -4.27 2.56 -2.63
C LEU A 165 -3.10 2.01 -3.45
N CYS A 166 -2.67 0.77 -3.18
CA CYS A 166 -1.84 -0.01 -4.11
C CYS A 166 -2.58 -0.07 -5.45
N ASN A 167 -2.36 0.93 -6.32
CA ASN A 167 -2.92 0.92 -7.65
C ASN A 167 -1.98 0.06 -8.49
N ALA A 168 -2.33 -1.22 -8.62
CA ALA A 168 -1.65 -2.21 -9.46
C ALA A 168 -1.61 -1.82 -10.96
N ASN A 169 -2.19 -0.68 -11.34
CA ASN A 169 -2.17 -0.15 -12.71
C ASN A 169 -0.87 0.55 -13.09
N LEU A 170 0.27 0.11 -12.56
CA LEU A 170 1.52 0.83 -12.69
C LEU A 170 2.73 -0.05 -12.99
N LEU A 171 2.54 -0.89 -14.00
CA LEU A 171 3.62 -1.49 -14.77
C LEU A 171 3.95 -0.66 -16.01
#